data_AF-A0A970Y7Z9-F1
#
_entry.id   AF-A0A970Y7Z9-F1
#
_cell.length_a   1.000
_cell.length_b   1.000
_cell.length_c   1.000
_cell.angle_alpha   90.00
_cell.angle_beta   90.00
_cell.angle_gamma   90.00
#
_symmetry.space_group_name_H-M   'P 1'
#
loop_
_entity.id
_entity.type
_entity.pdbx_description
1 polymer ?
#
loop_
_entity_poly.entity_id
_entity_poly.type
_entity_poly.pdbx_seq_one_letter_code
_entity_poly.pdbx_strand_id
1 'polypeptide(L)'
;MDVIRLIMESYDPIRTLPVFSDRELRRLDMPVLFIDGEVDLIVDAKRSAQRPSGVLPSTVLHLLPDSGYVVADAIGYIVPFLMAPVV
;
A
#
# COMPACT_ATOMS: atom_id res chain seq x y z
N MET A 1 -24.66 21.86 4.33
CA MET A 1 -25.03 20.85 3.33
C MET A 1 -24.51 21.20 1.93
N ASP A 2 -24.23 22.46 1.64
CA ASP A 2 -23.81 22.93 0.31
C ASP A 2 -22.39 22.49 -0.11
N VAL A 3 -21.45 22.40 0.84
CA VAL A 3 -20.06 22.01 0.55
C VAL A 3 -19.96 20.56 0.08
N ILE A 4 -20.67 19.63 0.72
CA ILE A 4 -20.65 18.21 0.33
C ILE A 4 -21.22 18.04 -1.08
N ARG A 5 -22.29 18.78 -1.42
CA ARG A 5 -22.89 18.76 -2.76
C ARG A 5 -21.91 19.24 -3.83
N LEU A 6 -21.24 20.37 -3.58
CA LEU A 6 -20.24 20.92 -4.49
C LEU A 6 -19.05 19.97 -4.70
N ILE A 7 -18.58 19.30 -3.63
CA ILE A 7 -17.55 18.27 -3.71
C ILE A 7 -18.01 17.14 -4.63
N MET A 8 -19.20 16.58 -4.40
CA MET A 8 -19.71 15.46 -5.19
C MET A 8 -19.96 15.82 -6.66
N GLU A 9 -20.43 17.04 -6.95
CA GLU A 9 -20.64 17.53 -8.33
C GLU A 9 -19.31 17.69 -9.11
N SER A 10 -18.22 17.97 -8.40
CA SER A 10 -16.90 18.21 -9.00
C SER A 10 -15.96 17.01 -8.87
N TYR A 11 -16.36 15.97 -8.15
CA TYR A 11 -15.53 14.81 -7.87
C TYR A 11 -15.43 13.92 -9.11
N ASP A 12 -14.23 13.82 -9.70
CA ASP A 12 -13.90 12.83 -10.72
C ASP A 12 -13.15 11.67 -10.05
N PRO A 13 -13.83 10.57 -9.66
CA PRO A 13 -13.16 9.43 -9.05
C PRO A 13 -12.22 8.77 -10.05
N ILE A 14 -11.11 8.22 -9.55
CA ILE A 14 -10.28 7.31 -10.32
C ILE A 14 -11.14 6.09 -10.68
N ARG A 15 -11.49 5.96 -11.96
CA ARG A 15 -12.44 4.94 -12.45
C ARG A 15 -11.80 3.56 -12.58
N THR A 16 -10.50 3.53 -12.85
CA THR A 16 -9.73 2.30 -13.03
C THR A 16 -8.34 2.47 -12.46
N LEU A 17 -7.96 1.61 -11.52
CA LEU A 17 -6.57 1.50 -11.10
C LEU A 17 -5.83 0.56 -12.08
N PRO A 18 -4.60 0.90 -12.51
CA PRO A 18 -3.81 -0.01 -13.32
C PRO A 18 -3.54 -1.29 -12.55
N VAL A 19 -3.86 -2.43 -13.16
CA VAL A 19 -3.55 -3.74 -12.60
C VAL A 19 -2.28 -4.26 -13.27
N PHE A 20 -1.17 -4.17 -12.58
CA PHE A 20 0.10 -4.75 -13.04
C PHE A 20 0.04 -6.26 -12.94
N SER A 21 0.48 -6.96 -13.98
CA SER A 21 0.67 -8.41 -13.98
C SER A 21 1.84 -8.83 -13.09
N ASP A 22 1.89 -10.10 -12.70
CA ASP A 22 3.01 -10.61 -11.90
C ASP A 22 4.35 -10.52 -12.64
N ARG A 23 4.33 -10.58 -13.97
CA ARG A 23 5.52 -10.37 -14.81
C ARG A 23 6.01 -8.93 -14.70
N GLU A 24 5.10 -7.95 -14.63
CA GLU A 24 5.47 -6.54 -14.48
C GLU A 24 5.97 -6.25 -13.07
N LEU A 25 5.31 -6.79 -12.03
CA LEU A 25 5.74 -6.64 -10.64
C LEU A 25 7.14 -7.22 -10.40
N ARG A 26 7.48 -8.36 -11.02
CA ARG A 26 8.83 -8.95 -10.96
C ARG A 26 9.95 -8.05 -11.50
N ARG A 27 9.62 -6.98 -12.22
CA ARG A 27 10.61 -6.02 -12.74
C ARG A 27 11.08 -5.02 -11.69
N LEU A 28 10.47 -4.99 -10.50
CA LEU A 28 10.95 -4.21 -9.37
C LEU A 28 12.17 -4.92 -8.79
N ASP A 29 13.36 -4.48 -9.22
CA ASP A 29 14.67 -5.04 -8.84
C ASP A 29 15.28 -4.37 -7.60
N MET A 30 14.53 -3.46 -6.99
CA MET A 30 14.83 -2.84 -5.69
C MET A 30 14.01 -3.50 -4.57
N PRO A 31 14.47 -3.42 -3.29
CA PRO A 31 13.63 -3.74 -2.15
C PRO A 31 12.33 -2.92 -2.16
N VAL A 32 11.21 -3.55 -1.81
CA VAL A 32 9.89 -2.89 -1.70
C VAL A 32 9.36 -3.00 -0.28
N LEU A 33 8.91 -1.87 0.27
CA LEU A 33 8.25 -1.81 1.58
C LEU A 33 6.73 -1.75 1.36
N PHE A 34 6.01 -2.67 1.99
CA PHE A 34 4.55 -2.66 2.07
C PHE A 34 4.15 -2.50 3.53
N ILE A 35 3.35 -1.48 3.83
CA ILE A 35 2.80 -1.23 5.16
C ILE A 35 1.30 -1.03 5.01
N ASP A 36 0.51 -1.74 5.80
CA ASP A 36 -0.93 -1.58 5.84
C ASP A 36 -1.50 -1.97 7.21
N GLY A 37 -2.69 -1.49 7.54
CA GLY A 37 -3.43 -1.86 8.73
C GLY A 37 -4.19 -3.17 8.55
N GLU A 38 -4.15 -4.08 9.53
CA GLU A 38 -4.86 -5.36 9.44
C GLU A 38 -6.39 -5.23 9.31
N VAL A 39 -6.95 -4.12 9.78
CA VAL A 39 -8.39 -3.82 9.74
C VAL A 39 -8.72 -2.68 8.76
N ASP A 40 -7.96 -2.56 7.67
CA ASP A 40 -8.29 -1.67 6.57
C ASP A 40 -9.70 -1.99 6.01
N LEU A 41 -10.54 -0.95 5.90
CA LEU A 41 -11.93 -1.05 5.43
C LEU A 41 -12.09 -0.76 3.92
N ILE A 42 -11.02 -0.30 3.28
CA ILE A 42 -10.92 0.03 1.85
C ILE A 42 -10.37 -1.17 1.08
N VAL A 43 -9.37 -1.87 1.63
CA VAL A 43 -8.72 -3.03 0.99
C VAL A 43 -8.59 -4.24 1.91
N ASP A 44 -8.51 -5.44 1.33
CA ASP A 44 -8.13 -6.65 2.07
C ASP A 44 -6.61 -6.65 2.27
N ALA A 45 -6.16 -6.10 3.40
CA ALA A 45 -4.73 -5.92 3.71
C ALA A 45 -3.95 -7.25 3.67
N LYS A 46 -4.54 -8.34 4.21
CA LYS A 46 -3.90 -9.66 4.24
C LYS A 46 -3.70 -10.23 2.85
N ARG A 47 -4.74 -10.19 2.02
CA ARG A 47 -4.64 -10.63 0.62
C ARG A 47 -3.73 -9.71 -0.20
N SER A 48 -3.74 -8.42 0.10
CA SER A 48 -2.88 -7.42 -0.54
C SER A 48 -1.41 -7.64 -0.21
N ALA A 49 -1.06 -8.08 1.00
CA ALA A 49 0.31 -8.40 1.40
C ALA A 49 0.82 -9.72 0.79
N GLN A 50 -0.04 -10.72 0.60
CA GLN A 50 0.35 -12.03 0.05
C GLN A 50 0.94 -11.94 -1.36
N ARG A 51 0.37 -11.07 -2.21
CA ARG A 51 0.77 -10.98 -3.61
C ARG A 51 2.19 -10.42 -3.79
N PRO A 52 2.57 -9.27 -3.19
CA PRO A 52 3.95 -8.80 -3.15
C PRO A 52 4.94 -9.85 -2.65
N SER A 53 4.66 -10.52 -1.53
CA SER A 53 5.59 -11.53 -0.98
C SER A 53 5.82 -12.74 -1.90
N GLY A 54 4.85 -13.09 -2.75
CA GLY A 54 4.97 -14.22 -3.67
C GLY A 54 5.53 -13.85 -5.04
N VAL A 55 5.56 -12.57 -5.39
CA VAL A 55 5.86 -12.10 -6.75
C VAL A 55 7.10 -11.24 -6.81
N LEU A 56 7.32 -10.34 -5.85
CA LEU A 56 8.43 -9.41 -5.88
C LEU A 56 9.73 -10.10 -5.45
N PRO A 57 10.88 -9.75 -6.06
CA PRO A 57 12.18 -10.31 -5.69
C PRO A 57 12.59 -10.01 -4.25
N SER A 58 12.22 -8.84 -3.72
CA SER A 58 12.55 -8.41 -2.37
C SER A 58 11.42 -7.56 -1.80
N THR A 59 10.82 -8.01 -0.69
CA THR A 59 9.73 -7.30 -0.02
C THR A 59 9.90 -7.33 1.49
N VAL A 60 9.66 -6.19 2.12
CA VAL A 60 9.48 -6.05 3.57
C VAL A 60 8.01 -5.76 3.82
N LEU A 61 7.35 -6.59 4.63
CA LEU A 61 5.93 -6.49 4.94
C LEU A 61 5.70 -6.07 6.39
N HIS A 62 4.87 -5.06 6.60
CA HIS A 62 4.33 -4.70 7.90
C HIS A 62 2.80 -4.61 7.85
N LEU A 63 2.14 -5.63 8.40
CA LEU A 63 0.72 -5.58 8.71
C LEU A 63 0.57 -5.14 10.16
N LEU A 64 -0.06 -3.99 10.38
CA LEU A 64 -0.16 -3.36 11.68
C LEU A 64 -1.42 -3.84 12.41
N PRO A 65 -1.29 -4.50 13.58
CA PRO A 65 -2.43 -5.00 14.32
C PRO A 65 -3.31 -3.84 14.79
N ASP A 66 -4.62 -4.09 14.84
CA ASP A 66 -5.65 -3.14 15.31
C ASP A 66 -5.63 -1.77 14.60
N SER A 67 -5.00 -1.70 13.42
CA SER A 67 -4.83 -0.48 12.63
C SER A 67 -5.63 -0.55 11.34
N GLY A 68 -6.27 0.55 10.95
CA GLY A 68 -7.00 0.67 9.68
C GLY A 68 -6.15 1.31 8.57
N TYR A 69 -6.81 1.86 7.56
CA TYR A 69 -6.18 2.44 6.36
C TYR A 69 -5.24 3.64 6.62
N VAL A 70 -5.33 4.26 7.80
CA VAL A 70 -4.48 5.41 8.18
C VAL A 70 -3.32 4.91 9.02
N VAL A 71 -2.14 4.78 8.40
CA VAL A 71 -0.89 4.46 9.10
C VAL A 71 -0.22 5.74 9.59
N ALA A 72 -0.59 6.19 10.79
CA ALA A 72 -0.12 7.47 11.33
C ALA A 72 1.39 7.52 11.65
N ASP A 73 1.99 6.39 12.06
CA ASP A 73 3.41 6.29 12.44
C ASP A 73 4.26 5.55 11.40
N ALA A 74 3.95 5.75 10.11
CA ALA A 74 4.67 5.08 9.01
C ALA A 74 6.18 5.36 9.03
N ILE A 75 6.60 6.50 9.60
CA ILE A 75 8.00 6.92 9.64
C ILE A 75 8.89 5.93 10.40
N GLY A 76 8.36 5.27 11.44
CA GLY A 76 9.06 4.25 12.22
C GLY A 76 9.44 3.01 11.39
N TYR A 77 8.75 2.76 10.28
CA TYR A 77 9.03 1.66 9.36
C TYR A 77 9.82 2.12 8.13
N ILE A 78 9.51 3.32 7.62
CA ILE A 78 10.14 3.89 6.41
C ILE A 78 11.63 4.18 6.65
N VAL A 79 11.98 4.84 7.77
CA VAL A 79 13.37 5.25 8.00
C VAL A 79 14.32 4.04 8.11
N PRO A 80 14.03 3.00 8.93
CA PRO A 80 14.89 1.82 8.98
C PRO A 80 15.01 1.12 7.64
N PHE A 81 13.91 1.02 6.88
CA PHE A 81 13.92 0.42 5.54
C PHE A 81 14.84 1.17 4.58
N LEU A 82 14.81 2.51 4.56
CA LEU A 82 15.65 3.32 3.68
C LEU A 82 17.12 3.35 4.10
N MET A 83 17.40 3.19 5.40
CA MET A 83 18.77 3.16 5.93
C MET A 83 19.40 1.77 5.85
N ALA A 84 18.61 0.73 5.56
CA ALA A 84 19.11 -0.62 5.42
C ALA A 84 20.08 -0.70 4.22
N PRO A 85 21.21 -1.42 4.34
CA PRO A 85 22.08 -1.67 3.21
C PRO A 85 21.32 -2.40 2.10
N VAL A 86 21.48 -1.95 0.85
CA VAL A 86 21.01 -2.71 -0.31
C VAL A 86 21.94 -3.90 -0.47
N VAL A 87 21.44 -5.12 -0.18
CA VAL A 87 22.17 -6.39 -0.34
C VAL A 87 21.97 -6.93 -1.74
#